data_AF-A0A836YUP5-F1
#
_entry.id   AF-A0A836YUP5-F1
#
_cell.length_a   1.000
_cell.length_b   1.000
_cell.length_c   1.000
_cell.angle_alpha   90.00
_cell.angle_beta   90.00
_cell.angle_gamma   90.00
#
_symmetry.space_group_name_H-M   'P 1'
#
loop_
_entity.id
_entity.type
_entity.pdbx_description
1 polymer ?
#
loop_
_entity_poly.entity_id
_entity_poly.type
_entity_poly.pdbx_seq_one_letter_code
_entity_poly.pdbx_strand_id
1 'polypeptide(L)' 'MFDYSYLKGRIAGYETIYSFDEIANKAGMNAEKLRNKLKGFPFEIEEINSLSNVLGIEEDRLTESFFKINK' A
#
# COMPACT_ATOMS: atom_id res chain seq x y z
N MET A 1 1.78 10.13 10.99
CA MET A 1 2.84 9.17 10.58
C MET A 1 2.18 8.03 9.79
N PHE A 2 2.79 7.61 8.68
CA PHE A 2 2.24 6.56 7.81
C PHE A 2 2.44 5.15 8.41
N ASP A 3 1.38 4.33 8.44
CA ASP A 3 1.43 2.99 9.01
C ASP A 3 1.92 1.95 8.00
N TYR A 4 3.24 1.87 7.87
CA TYR A 4 3.90 0.88 7.02
C TYR A 4 3.70 -0.56 7.50
N SER A 5 3.45 -0.77 8.80
CA SER A 5 3.30 -2.11 9.37
C SER A 5 1.96 -2.72 8.95
N TYR A 6 0.89 -1.92 9.01
CA TYR A 6 -0.42 -2.31 8.50
C TYR A 6 -0.36 -2.62 6.99
N LEU A 7 0.28 -1.75 6.20
CA LEU A 7 0.41 -1.97 4.76
C LEU A 7 1.14 -3.28 4.43
N LYS A 8 2.28 -3.54 5.11
CA LYS A 8 3.04 -4.79 4.94
C LYS A 8 2.20 -6.02 5.30
N GLY A 9 1.43 -5.95 6.39
CA GLY A 9 0.52 -7.02 6.79
C GLY A 9 -0.56 -7.30 5.75
N ARG A 10 -1.15 -6.25 5.16
CA ARG A 10 -2.16 -6.40 4.10
C ARG A 10 -1.58 -7.01 2.83
N ILE A 11 -0.39 -6.57 2.41
CA ILE A 11 0.31 -7.16 1.25
C ILE A 11 0.60 -8.64 1.50
N ALA A 12 1.17 -9.00 2.66
CA ALA A 12 1.46 -10.40 3.00
C ALA A 12 0.18 -11.27 3.02
N GLY A 13 -0.96 -10.72 3.46
CA GLY A 13 -2.25 -11.41 3.38
C GLY A 13 -2.69 -11.66 1.93
N TYR A 14 -2.47 -10.69 1.05
CA TYR A 14 -2.80 -10.79 -0.38
C TYR A 14 -1.82 -11.66 -1.18
N GLU A 15 -0.60 -11.87 -0.66
CA GLU A 15 0.40 -12.78 -1.25
C GLU A 15 -0.02 -14.26 -1.27
N THR A 16 -1.12 -14.60 -0.59
CA THR A 16 -1.79 -15.90 -0.70
C THR A 16 -2.56 -16.08 -2.02
N ILE A 17 -2.82 -14.98 -2.76
CA ILE A 17 -3.63 -14.95 -3.98
C ILE A 17 -2.80 -14.45 -5.17
N TYR A 18 -1.99 -13.42 -4.97
CA TYR A 18 -1.17 -12.79 -6.01
C TYR A 18 0.27 -12.63 -5.53
N SER A 19 1.26 -12.93 -6.36
CA SER A 19 2.65 -12.63 -6.03
C SER A 19 2.88 -11.13 -5.78
N PHE A 20 3.93 -10.79 -5.03
CA PHE A 20 4.34 -9.41 -4.79
C PHE A 20 4.41 -8.57 -6.09
N ASP A 21 4.97 -9.17 -7.14
CA ASP A 21 5.15 -8.52 -8.44
C ASP A 21 3.82 -8.28 -9.13
N GLU A 22 2.85 -9.20 -9.02
CA GLU A 22 1.48 -9.00 -9.50
C GLU A 22 0.74 -7.91 -8.73
N ILE A 23 0.90 -7.86 -7.40
CA ILE A 23 0.32 -6.80 -6.57
C ILE A 23 0.85 -5.44 -7.02
N ALA A 24 2.18 -5.32 -7.19
CA ALA A 24 2.81 -4.10 -7.65
C ALA A 24 2.29 -3.70 -9.04
N ASN A 25 2.28 -4.65 -9.99
CA ASN A 25 1.84 -4.40 -11.36
C ASN A 25 0.37 -3.96 -11.41
N LYS A 26 -0.52 -4.60 -10.64
CA LYS A 26 -1.93 -4.21 -10.52
C LYS A 26 -2.10 -2.82 -9.92
N ALA A 27 -1.18 -2.39 -9.05
CA ALA A 27 -1.16 -1.06 -8.46
C ALA A 27 -0.46 -0.01 -9.37
N GLY A 28 -0.11 -0.36 -10.61
CA GLY A 28 0.52 0.56 -11.56
C GLY A 28 1.99 0.86 -11.28
N MET A 29 2.70 -0.02 -10.57
CA MET A 29 4.12 0.15 -10.25
C MET A 29 4.90 -1.15 -10.42
N ASN A 30 6.22 -1.06 -10.56
CA ASN A 30 7.05 -2.26 -10.53
C ASN A 30 7.37 -2.66 -9.07
N ALA A 31 7.81 -3.91 -8.90
CA ALA A 31 8.12 -4.48 -7.59
C ALA A 31 9.24 -3.72 -6.84
N GLU A 32 10.26 -3.25 -7.56
CA GLU A 32 11.35 -2.48 -6.95
C GLU A 32 10.83 -1.18 -6.33
N LYS A 33 9.98 -0.46 -7.07
CA LYS A 33 9.33 0.77 -6.62
C LYS A 33 8.49 0.49 -5.37
N LEU A 34 7.65 -0.54 -5.37
CA LEU A 34 6.86 -0.92 -4.18
C LEU A 34 7.76 -1.27 -2.98
N ARG A 35 8.85 -2.02 -3.17
CA ARG A 35 9.81 -2.32 -2.09
C ARG A 35 10.44 -1.06 -1.51
N ASN A 36 10.84 -0.11 -2.35
CA ASN A 36 11.39 1.15 -1.89
C ASN A 36 10.36 1.92 -1.07
N LYS A 37 9.11 2.02 -1.53
CA LYS A 37 8.04 2.67 -0.77
C LYS A 37 7.86 2.03 0.62
N LEU A 38 7.83 0.69 0.70
CA LEU A 38 7.72 -0.06 1.96
C LEU A 38 8.95 0.06 2.89
N LYS A 39 10.09 0.56 2.41
CA LYS A 39 11.28 0.89 3.21
C LYS A 39 11.23 2.31 3.79
N GLY A 40 10.20 3.09 3.47
CA GLY A 40 10.00 4.44 4.01
C GLY A 40 10.06 5.56 2.97
N PHE A 41 10.20 5.24 1.68
CA PHE A 41 10.01 6.25 0.65
C PHE A 41 8.51 6.64 0.59
N PRO A 42 8.18 7.94 0.58
CA PRO A 42 6.80 8.39 0.63
C PRO A 42 6.02 7.91 -0.61
N PHE A 43 4.77 7.50 -0.41
CA PHE A 43 3.82 7.25 -1.49
C PHE A 43 3.22 8.59 -1.97
N GLU A 44 3.08 8.71 -3.29
CA GLU A 44 2.16 9.71 -3.86
C GLU A 44 0.72 9.29 -3.60
N ILE A 45 -0.20 10.25 -3.59
CA ILE A 45 -1.63 9.99 -3.31
C ILE A 45 -2.20 8.98 -4.32
N GLU A 46 -1.88 9.11 -5.60
CA GLU A 46 -2.34 8.20 -6.64
C GLU A 46 -1.80 6.77 -6.47
N GLU A 47 -0.57 6.63 -5.98
CA GLU A 47 0.06 5.33 -5.73
C GLU A 47 -0.58 4.61 -4.55
N ILE A 48 -0.84 5.34 -3.46
CA ILE A 48 -1.49 4.74 -2.29
C ILE A 48 -2.96 4.40 -2.58
N ASN A 49 -3.66 5.21 -3.36
CA ASN A 49 -5.04 4.92 -3.79
C ASN A 49 -5.08 3.67 -4.68
N SER A 50 -4.19 3.59 -5.68
CA SER A 50 -4.11 2.42 -6.57
C SER A 50 -3.78 1.15 -5.81
N LEU A 51 -2.77 1.19 -4.92
CA LEU A 51 -2.39 0.03 -4.10
C LEU A 51 -3.53 -0.38 -3.15
N SER A 52 -4.24 0.59 -2.59
CA SER A 52 -5.35 0.32 -1.66
C SER A 52 -6.55 -0.31 -2.35
N ASN A 53 -6.85 0.10 -3.58
CA ASN A 53 -7.85 -0.56 -4.42
C ASN A 53 -7.48 -2.02 -4.70
N VAL A 54 -6.20 -2.31 -4.99
CA VAL A 54 -5.73 -3.70 -5.19
C VAL A 54 -5.90 -4.53 -3.92
N LEU A 55 -5.58 -3.96 -2.76
CA LEU A 55 -5.61 -4.63 -1.45
C LEU A 55 -7.00 -4.65 -0.79
N GLY A 56 -8.03 -4.09 -1.45
CA GLY A 56 -9.38 -4.00 -0.89
C GLY A 56 -9.42 -3.19 0.41
N ILE A 57 -8.72 -2.06 0.44
CA ILE A 57 -8.77 -1.09 1.54
C ILE A 57 -9.77 0.01 1.14
N GLU A 58 -10.83 0.14 1.91
CA GLU A 58 -11.87 1.16 1.69
C GLU A 58 -11.31 2.58 1.78
N GLU A 59 -11.84 3.48 0.96
CA GLU A 59 -11.33 4.84 0.81
C GLU A 59 -11.41 5.66 2.11
N ASP A 60 -12.49 5.51 2.88
CA ASP A 60 -12.65 6.14 4.19
C ASP A 60 -11.58 5.69 5.21
N ARG A 61 -11.07 4.46 5.02
CA ARG A 61 -10.03 3.87 5.87
C ARG A 61 -8.63 4.26 5.46
N LEU A 62 -8.41 4.80 4.25
CA LEU A 62 -7.09 5.26 3.80
C LEU A 62 -6.53 6.32 4.73
N THR A 63 -7.34 7.33 5.03
CA THR A 63 -6.92 8.47 5.86
C THR A 63 -6.64 8.00 7.28
N GLU A 64 -7.53 7.18 7.86
CA GLU A 64 -7.35 6.66 9.21
C GLU A 64 -6.17 5.69 9.33
N SER A 65 -5.98 4.82 8.33
CA SER A 65 -4.96 3.76 8.36
C SER A 65 -3.57 4.26 7.98
N PHE A 66 -3.47 5.19 7.03
CA PHE A 66 -2.20 5.61 6.46
C PHE A 66 -1.82 7.06 6.77
N PHE A 67 -2.78 7.90 7.14
CA PHE A 67 -2.53 9.31 7.42
C PHE A 67 -3.07 9.67 8.79
N LYS A 68 -2.33 9.30 9.85
CA LYS A 68 -2.59 9.90 11.17
C LYS A 68 -2.41 11.41 11.09
N ILE A 69 -3.52 12.13 10.99
CA ILE A 69 -3.61 13.56 11.27
C ILE A 69 -3.37 13.66 12.78
N ASN A 70 -2.20 14.14 13.18
CA ASN A 70 -1.99 14.53 14.56
C ASN A 70 -2.95 15.69 14.84
N LYS A 71 -3.98 15.45 15.67
CA LYS A 71 -4.73 16.52 16.32
C LYS A 71 -3.93 17.05 17.49
#